data_AF-A0A956KMM2-F1
#
_entry.id   AF-A0A956KMM2-F1
#
_cell.length_a   1.000
_cell.length_b   1.000
_cell.length_c   1.000
_cell.angle_alpha   90.00
_cell.angle_beta   90.00
_cell.angle_gamma   90.00
#
_symmetry.space_group_name_H-M   'P 1'
#
loop_
_entity.id
_entity.type
_entity.pdbx_description
1 polymer ?
#
loop_
_entity_poly.entity_id
_entity_poly.type
_entity_poly.pdbx_seq_one_letter_code
_entity_poly.pdbx_strand_id
1 'polypeptide(L)'
;MQARVEATTAEIGEFVEQDEHQVLVLDGSDDDVVYALEILGGLDRSDDGNLYLNFGHPCLQLRTWMDELVARLGTMIEGGNAMRTQEGQQPWPSLPQQATDGRVSPWMRMRALIEFIDGLVLLDDPTLAGSETRPGGVVVLWSLVPMHIDDIAGYKGLLAHLIVGERPTCRLRHRFVVRDDRNAPFLVPELD
;
A
#
# COMPACT_ATOMS: atom_id res chain seq x y z
N MET A 1 -3.13 -26.52 -2.86
CA MET A 1 -2.00 -25.59 -2.66
C MET A 1 -1.54 -24.99 -3.98
N GLN A 2 -0.99 -25.77 -4.92
CA GLN A 2 -0.46 -25.24 -6.19
C GLN A 2 -1.49 -24.45 -7.03
N ALA A 3 -2.69 -25.00 -7.26
CA ALA A 3 -3.75 -24.28 -7.97
C ALA A 3 -4.22 -22.98 -7.27
N ARG A 4 -4.03 -22.88 -5.94
CA ARG A 4 -4.40 -21.68 -5.16
C ARG A 4 -3.36 -20.59 -5.32
N VAL A 5 -2.08 -20.95 -5.26
CA VAL A 5 -0.97 -20.03 -5.55
C VAL A 5 -1.10 -19.49 -6.97
N GLU A 6 -1.36 -20.36 -7.95
CA GLU A 6 -1.58 -19.94 -9.35
C GLU A 6 -2.77 -18.98 -9.50
N ALA A 7 -3.89 -19.25 -8.81
CA ALA A 7 -5.06 -18.37 -8.83
C ALA A 7 -4.76 -17.00 -8.20
N THR A 8 -4.11 -16.96 -7.03
CA THR A 8 -3.73 -15.71 -6.36
C THR A 8 -2.70 -14.93 -7.16
N THR A 9 -1.76 -15.60 -7.83
CA THR A 9 -0.81 -14.94 -8.75
C THR A 9 -1.55 -14.30 -9.93
N ALA A 10 -2.48 -15.02 -10.55
CA ALA A 10 -3.28 -14.49 -11.65
C ALA A 10 -4.12 -13.28 -11.20
N GLU A 11 -4.80 -13.39 -10.06
CA GLU A 11 -5.65 -12.33 -9.50
C GLU A 11 -4.84 -11.06 -9.16
N ILE A 12 -3.68 -11.20 -8.51
CA ILE A 12 -2.81 -10.06 -8.20
C ILE A 12 -2.25 -9.45 -9.49
N GLY A 13 -1.83 -10.27 -10.45
CA GLY A 13 -1.33 -9.80 -11.75
C GLY A 13 -2.38 -9.01 -12.52
N GLU A 14 -3.59 -9.58 -12.66
CA GLU A 14 -4.73 -8.90 -13.30
C GLU A 14 -5.06 -7.59 -12.59
N PHE A 15 -5.05 -7.56 -11.25
CA PHE A 15 -5.31 -6.36 -10.46
C PHE A 15 -4.26 -5.25 -10.66
N VAL A 16 -3.00 -5.60 -10.90
CA VAL A 16 -1.91 -4.66 -11.20
C VAL A 16 -2.00 -4.12 -12.63
N GLU A 17 -2.59 -4.85 -13.57
CA GLU A 17 -2.71 -4.39 -14.96
C GLU A 17 -4.00 -3.60 -15.24
N GLN A 18 -5.09 -3.91 -14.54
CA GLN A 18 -6.41 -3.29 -14.74
C GLN A 18 -6.53 -1.87 -14.16
N ASP A 19 -7.41 -1.02 -14.71
CA ASP A 19 -7.64 0.36 -14.25
C ASP A 19 -9.01 0.61 -13.56
N GLU A 20 -9.81 -0.43 -13.39
CA GLU A 20 -11.22 -0.37 -12.94
C GLU A 20 -11.38 -0.37 -11.41
N HIS A 21 -10.53 -1.14 -10.71
CA HIS A 21 -10.61 -1.39 -9.28
C HIS A 21 -9.38 -0.84 -8.55
N GLN A 22 -9.62 -0.14 -7.44
CA GLN A 22 -8.54 0.42 -6.60
C GLN A 22 -8.19 -0.47 -5.41
N VAL A 23 -8.99 -1.49 -5.13
CA VAL A 23 -8.85 -2.32 -3.92
C VAL A 23 -9.01 -3.77 -4.33
N LEU A 24 -8.03 -4.59 -3.96
CA LEU A 24 -8.09 -6.05 -4.00
C LEU A 24 -8.14 -6.56 -2.57
N VAL A 25 -9.17 -7.35 -2.25
CA VAL A 25 -9.30 -8.01 -0.94
C VAL A 25 -8.81 -9.44 -1.06
N LEU A 26 -7.69 -9.75 -0.42
CA LEU A 26 -7.16 -11.10 -0.34
C LEU A 26 -7.85 -11.85 0.80
N ASP A 27 -8.68 -12.82 0.43
CA ASP A 27 -9.23 -13.81 1.36
C ASP A 27 -8.18 -14.88 1.69
N GLY A 28 -7.61 -14.81 2.90
CA GLY A 28 -6.48 -15.64 3.28
C GLY A 28 -6.36 -15.91 4.78
N SER A 29 -6.02 -17.15 5.11
CA SER A 29 -5.46 -17.48 6.44
C SER A 29 -4.06 -16.88 6.61
N ASP A 30 -3.51 -16.94 7.83
CA ASP A 30 -2.14 -16.43 8.11
C ASP A 30 -1.10 -17.10 7.19
N ASP A 31 -1.24 -18.41 6.93
CA ASP A 31 -0.35 -19.17 6.06
C ASP A 31 -0.52 -18.78 4.57
N ASP A 32 -1.75 -18.49 4.13
CA ASP A 32 -2.02 -18.12 2.72
C ASP A 32 -1.41 -16.75 2.37
N VAL A 33 -1.41 -15.82 3.33
CA VAL A 33 -0.92 -14.44 3.12
C VAL A 33 0.57 -14.36 2.89
N VAL A 34 1.35 -15.30 3.44
CA VAL A 34 2.80 -15.38 3.19
C VAL A 34 3.06 -15.55 1.69
N TYR A 35 2.28 -16.39 1.00
CA TYR A 35 2.42 -16.57 -0.43
C TYR A 35 2.04 -15.32 -1.22
N ALA A 36 0.99 -14.61 -0.81
CA ALA A 36 0.61 -13.36 -1.46
C ALA A 36 1.71 -12.31 -1.35
N LEU A 37 2.34 -12.17 -0.17
CA LEU A 37 3.46 -11.25 0.04
C LEU A 37 4.69 -11.62 -0.81
N GLU A 38 4.99 -12.91 -0.96
CA GLU A 38 6.07 -13.37 -1.85
C GLU A 38 5.78 -13.08 -3.33
N ILE A 39 4.53 -13.26 -3.77
CA ILE A 39 4.10 -12.92 -5.13
C ILE A 39 4.26 -11.41 -5.37
N LEU A 40 3.76 -10.57 -4.45
CA LEU A 40 3.85 -9.12 -4.53
C LEU A 40 5.31 -8.64 -4.53
N GLY A 41 6.17 -9.24 -3.71
CA GLY A 41 7.61 -8.97 -3.73
C GLY A 41 8.30 -9.49 -4.99
N GLY A 42 7.78 -10.54 -5.62
CA GLY A 42 8.22 -11.00 -6.93
C GLY A 42 7.90 -10.00 -8.03
N LEU A 43 6.68 -9.47 -8.03
CA LEU A 43 6.23 -8.43 -8.96
C LEU A 43 7.07 -7.17 -8.82
N ASP A 44 7.28 -6.67 -7.59
CA ASP A 44 8.17 -5.54 -7.28
C ASP A 44 9.57 -5.68 -7.88
N ARG A 45 10.13 -6.90 -7.92
CA ARG A 45 11.45 -7.15 -8.51
C ARG A 45 11.44 -7.28 -10.03
N SER A 46 10.30 -7.52 -10.65
CA SER A 46 10.17 -7.78 -12.08
C SER A 46 9.54 -6.63 -12.87
N ASP A 47 8.87 -5.72 -12.17
CA ASP A 47 8.12 -4.60 -12.72
C ASP A 47 8.81 -3.29 -12.35
N ASP A 48 9.62 -2.77 -13.28
CA ASP A 48 10.31 -1.49 -13.12
C ASP A 48 9.37 -0.26 -13.32
N GLY A 49 8.10 -0.49 -13.68
CA GLY A 49 7.15 0.57 -14.04
C GLY A 49 6.28 1.07 -12.89
N ASN A 50 6.11 0.27 -11.85
CA ASN A 50 5.24 0.57 -10.71
C ASN A 50 6.00 0.58 -9.38
N LEU A 51 5.43 1.26 -8.38
CA LEU A 51 5.98 1.32 -7.03
C LEU A 51 5.20 0.36 -6.12
N TYR A 52 5.88 -0.61 -5.53
CA TYR A 52 5.28 -1.55 -4.60
C TYR A 52 5.69 -1.24 -3.16
N LEU A 53 4.70 -0.97 -2.31
CA LEU A 53 4.86 -0.67 -0.89
C LEU A 53 4.28 -1.83 -0.07
N ASN A 54 5.13 -2.81 0.24
CA ASN A 54 4.75 -4.09 0.82
C ASN A 54 4.85 -4.10 2.36
N PHE A 55 3.72 -4.24 3.05
CA PHE A 55 3.61 -4.23 4.52
C PHE A 55 2.96 -5.50 5.05
N GLY A 56 3.81 -6.49 5.36
CA GLY A 56 3.40 -7.79 5.89
C GLY A 56 3.50 -7.96 7.41
N HIS A 57 4.02 -6.99 8.15
CA HIS A 57 4.24 -7.15 9.60
C HIS A 57 2.92 -7.32 10.38
N PRO A 58 2.91 -8.08 11.50
CA PRO A 58 1.69 -8.36 12.26
C PRO A 58 0.98 -7.10 12.77
N CYS A 59 -0.34 -7.04 12.61
CA CYS A 59 -1.19 -5.99 13.18
C CYS A 59 -1.73 -6.43 14.54
N LEU A 60 -0.88 -6.35 15.57
CA LEU A 60 -1.29 -6.65 16.95
C LEU A 60 -2.12 -5.52 17.56
N GLN A 61 -1.76 -4.28 17.22
CA GLN A 61 -2.45 -3.06 17.58
C GLN A 61 -2.26 -2.05 16.46
N LEU A 62 -3.35 -1.43 15.99
CA LEU A 62 -3.30 -0.55 14.81
C LEU A 62 -2.28 0.58 14.93
N ARG A 63 -2.15 1.21 16.11
CA ARG A 63 -1.21 2.33 16.31
C ARG A 63 0.24 1.90 16.14
N THR A 64 0.63 0.81 16.79
CA THR A 64 1.99 0.26 16.68
C THR A 64 2.27 -0.23 15.27
N TRP A 65 1.29 -0.87 14.63
CA TRP A 65 1.39 -1.30 13.24
C TRP A 65 1.62 -0.11 12.28
N MET A 66 0.94 1.02 12.55
CA MET A 66 1.12 2.28 11.81
C MET A 66 2.50 2.91 12.07
N ASP A 67 3.01 2.84 13.29
CA ASP A 67 4.38 3.30 13.60
C ASP A 67 5.42 2.51 12.82
N GLU A 68 5.26 1.19 12.74
CA GLU A 68 6.15 0.32 11.95
C GLU A 68 6.06 0.61 10.44
N LEU A 69 4.86 0.82 9.92
CA LEU A 69 4.66 1.20 8.52
C LEU A 69 5.39 2.52 8.19
N VAL A 70 5.21 3.53 9.03
CA VAL A 70 5.88 4.84 8.89
C VAL A 70 7.40 4.69 8.97
N ALA A 71 7.91 3.90 9.91
CA ALA A 71 9.35 3.66 10.07
C ALA A 71 9.95 2.95 8.84
N ARG A 72 9.26 1.94 8.30
CA ARG A 72 9.66 1.24 7.08
C ARG A 72 9.73 2.18 5.88
N LEU A 73 8.69 2.99 5.69
CA LEU A 73 8.67 3.98 4.61
C LEU A 73 9.77 5.03 4.77
N GLY A 74 10.04 5.47 6.00
CA GLY A 74 11.16 6.35 6.31
C GLY A 74 12.50 5.74 5.89
N THR A 75 12.72 4.47 6.23
CA THR A 75 13.93 3.73 5.83
C THR A 75 14.07 3.63 4.31
N MET A 76 12.98 3.39 3.58
CA MET A 76 12.99 3.34 2.11
C MET A 76 13.35 4.70 1.50
N ILE A 77 12.79 5.79 2.02
CA ILE A 77 13.10 7.16 1.58
C ILE A 77 14.56 7.51 1.88
N GLU A 78 15.08 7.16 3.07
CA GLU A 78 16.48 7.37 3.43
C GLU A 78 17.43 6.61 2.50
N GLY A 79 17.12 5.35 2.19
CA GLY A 79 17.87 4.54 1.23
C GLY A 79 17.88 5.16 -0.17
N GLY A 80 16.70 5.56 -0.68
CA GLY A 80 16.59 6.23 -1.96
C GLY A 80 17.32 7.59 -1.99
N ASN A 81 17.24 8.37 -0.92
CA ASN A 81 17.95 9.64 -0.80
C ASN A 81 19.48 9.46 -0.81
N ALA A 82 19.99 8.39 -0.20
CA ALA A 82 21.41 8.06 -0.27
C ALA A 82 21.85 7.78 -1.72
N MET A 83 21.04 7.03 -2.49
CA MET A 83 21.30 6.75 -3.90
C MET A 83 21.24 8.03 -4.74
N ARG A 84 20.17 8.83 -4.62
CA ARG A 84 20.01 10.11 -5.33
C ARG A 84 21.19 11.05 -5.08
N THR A 85 21.66 11.14 -3.83
CA THR A 85 22.81 11.97 -3.47
C THR A 85 24.09 11.47 -4.15
N GLN A 86 24.31 10.15 -4.21
CA GLN A 86 25.45 9.56 -4.94
C GLN A 86 25.40 9.85 -6.44
N GLU A 87 24.20 9.92 -7.02
CA GLU A 87 23.95 10.27 -8.42
C GLU A 87 23.94 11.79 -8.70
N GLY A 88 24.18 12.62 -7.68
CA GLY A 88 24.17 14.08 -7.80
C GLY A 88 22.78 14.70 -7.95
N GLN A 89 21.73 13.93 -7.68
CA GLN A 89 20.34 14.40 -7.67
C GLN A 89 19.98 15.01 -6.31
N GLN A 90 18.94 15.85 -6.30
CA GLN A 90 18.39 16.38 -5.06
C GLN A 90 17.68 15.26 -4.28
N PRO A 91 17.93 15.12 -2.96
CA PRO A 91 17.20 14.18 -2.14
C PRO A 91 15.71 14.56 -2.07
N TRP A 92 14.84 13.56 -1.99
CA TRP A 92 13.44 13.72 -1.66
C TRP A 92 13.25 14.35 -0.28
N PRO A 93 12.12 15.07 -0.07
CA PRO A 93 11.77 15.59 1.25
C PRO A 93 11.63 14.46 2.29
N SER A 94 11.79 14.81 3.56
CA SER A 94 11.49 13.91 4.67
C SER A 94 9.99 13.65 4.80
N LEU A 95 9.62 12.55 5.45
CA LEU A 95 8.22 12.26 5.79
C LEU A 95 7.54 13.44 6.51
N PRO A 96 6.27 13.72 6.22
CA PRO A 96 5.55 14.84 6.83
C PRO A 96 5.29 14.57 8.32
N GLN A 97 5.33 15.63 9.13
CA GLN A 97 5.08 15.53 10.58
C GLN A 97 3.74 14.86 10.91
N GLN A 98 2.72 15.10 10.08
CA GLN A 98 1.39 14.50 10.25
C GLN A 98 1.42 12.97 10.14
N ALA A 99 2.35 12.39 9.39
CA ALA A 99 2.53 10.94 9.31
C ALA A 99 3.39 10.39 10.48
N THR A 100 4.38 11.16 10.95
CA THR A 100 5.33 10.70 11.98
C THR A 100 4.86 10.95 13.42
N ASP A 101 3.87 11.82 13.63
CA ASP A 101 3.32 12.07 14.97
C ASP A 101 2.36 10.95 15.41
N GLY A 102 2.81 10.08 16.31
CA GLY A 102 2.02 8.97 16.86
C GLY A 102 0.74 9.37 17.63
N ARG A 103 0.58 10.66 17.95
CA ARG A 103 -0.64 11.19 18.58
C ARG A 103 -1.77 11.39 17.56
N VAL A 104 -1.42 11.55 16.28
CA VAL A 104 -2.38 11.66 15.17
C VAL A 104 -3.10 10.32 14.98
N SER A 105 -4.36 10.36 14.53
CA SER A 105 -5.10 9.12 14.24
C SER A 105 -4.43 8.32 13.12
N PRO A 106 -4.44 6.98 13.16
CA PRO A 106 -3.83 6.14 12.13
C PRO A 106 -4.31 6.45 10.71
N TRP A 107 -5.61 6.72 10.53
CA TRP A 107 -6.17 7.14 9.24
C TRP A 107 -5.55 8.43 8.71
N MET A 108 -5.46 9.47 9.54
CA MET A 108 -4.87 10.75 9.12
C MET A 108 -3.39 10.61 8.78
N ARG A 109 -2.68 9.71 9.47
CA ARG A 109 -1.28 9.38 9.16
C ARG A 109 -1.17 8.68 7.81
N MET A 110 -1.98 7.65 7.57
CA MET A 110 -2.02 6.93 6.28
C MET A 110 -2.35 7.86 5.11
N ARG A 111 -3.33 8.76 5.28
CA ARG A 111 -3.64 9.79 4.28
C ARG A 111 -2.44 10.68 3.98
N ALA A 112 -1.75 11.17 5.00
CA ALA A 112 -0.54 11.99 4.82
C ALA A 112 0.58 11.23 4.10
N LEU A 113 0.69 9.91 4.30
CA LEU A 113 1.63 9.07 3.56
C LEU A 113 1.26 8.94 2.08
N ILE A 114 -0.02 8.70 1.78
CA ILE A 114 -0.51 8.61 0.39
C ILE A 114 -0.24 9.93 -0.35
N GLU A 115 -0.61 11.07 0.24
CA GLU A 115 -0.37 12.40 -0.33
C GLU A 115 1.12 12.68 -0.51
N PHE A 116 1.96 12.25 0.44
CA PHE A 116 3.40 12.41 0.35
C PHE A 116 4.00 11.58 -0.80
N ILE A 117 3.61 10.31 -0.94
CA ILE A 117 4.12 9.44 -2.01
C ILE A 117 3.67 9.91 -3.39
N ASP A 118 2.42 10.34 -3.54
CA ASP A 118 1.97 10.96 -4.80
C ASP A 118 2.82 12.19 -5.14
N GLY A 119 3.13 13.03 -4.14
CA GLY A 119 4.04 14.16 -4.29
C GLY A 119 5.43 13.75 -4.77
N LEU A 120 5.99 12.65 -4.27
CA LEU A 120 7.29 12.13 -4.74
C LEU A 120 7.22 11.69 -6.21
N VAL A 121 6.18 10.96 -6.59
CA VAL A 121 6.00 10.51 -7.98
C VAL A 121 5.89 11.71 -8.93
N LEU A 122 5.16 12.75 -8.54
CA LEU A 122 5.03 13.98 -9.34
C LEU A 122 6.30 14.82 -9.37
N LEU A 123 7.17 14.73 -8.34
CA LEU A 123 8.47 15.38 -8.36
C LEU A 123 9.42 14.70 -9.36
N ASP A 124 9.38 13.37 -9.45
CA ASP A 124 10.22 12.62 -10.40
C ASP A 124 9.67 12.66 -11.84
N ASP A 125 8.35 12.74 -12.02
CA ASP A 125 7.73 12.97 -13.32
C ASP A 125 6.59 14.00 -13.24
N PRO A 126 6.90 15.30 -13.41
CA PRO A 126 5.92 16.38 -13.40
C PRO A 126 4.91 16.30 -14.56
N THR A 127 5.18 15.55 -15.62
CA THR A 127 4.26 15.43 -16.77
C THR A 127 3.00 14.65 -16.43
N LEU A 128 3.03 13.94 -15.29
CA LEU A 128 1.90 13.22 -14.74
C LEU A 128 0.93 14.14 -13.97
N ALA A 129 1.28 15.40 -13.74
CA ALA A 129 0.40 16.38 -13.10
C ALA A 129 -0.82 16.70 -14.00
N GLY A 130 -2.03 16.54 -13.45
CA GLY A 130 -3.29 16.74 -14.17
C GLY A 130 -3.66 15.60 -15.15
N SER A 131 -2.84 14.57 -15.23
CA SER A 131 -3.10 13.34 -15.99
C SER A 131 -3.53 12.24 -15.04
N GLU A 132 -4.67 12.43 -14.38
CA GLU A 132 -5.19 11.43 -13.43
C GLU A 132 -5.58 10.11 -14.13
N THR A 133 -5.64 10.09 -15.48
CA THR A 133 -6.20 8.99 -16.27
C THR A 133 -5.35 8.59 -17.48
N ARG A 134 -4.03 8.85 -17.51
CA ARG A 134 -3.23 8.32 -18.62
C ARG A 134 -3.05 6.81 -18.46
N PRO A 135 -3.41 6.02 -19.48
CA PRO A 135 -2.88 4.66 -19.60
C PRO A 135 -1.35 4.73 -19.62
N GLY A 136 -0.70 3.95 -18.75
CA GLY A 136 0.76 3.84 -18.68
C GLY A 136 1.48 4.82 -17.73
N GLY A 137 0.79 5.42 -16.76
CA GLY A 137 1.45 6.11 -15.64
C GLY A 137 1.91 5.14 -14.55
N VAL A 138 2.92 5.55 -13.76
CA VAL A 138 3.40 4.78 -12.58
C VAL A 138 2.25 4.55 -11.61
N VAL A 139 1.90 3.30 -11.31
CA VAL A 139 0.94 2.93 -10.25
C VAL A 139 1.69 2.77 -8.93
N VAL A 140 1.06 3.17 -7.83
CA VAL A 140 1.57 2.93 -6.47
C VAL A 140 0.69 1.88 -5.80
N LEU A 141 1.23 0.68 -5.62
CA LEU A 141 0.57 -0.44 -4.97
C LEU A 141 0.89 -0.46 -3.48
N TRP A 142 -0.13 -0.33 -2.64
CA TRP A 142 -0.05 -0.45 -1.19
C TRP A 142 -0.53 -1.83 -0.75
N SER A 143 0.40 -2.71 -0.39
CA SER A 143 0.04 -4.03 0.13
C SER A 143 -0.03 -3.98 1.65
N LEU A 144 -1.23 -3.70 2.16
CA LEU A 144 -1.58 -3.64 3.58
C LEU A 144 -2.05 -5.02 4.04
N VAL A 145 -1.18 -6.03 3.93
CA VAL A 145 -1.52 -7.45 4.10
C VAL A 145 -0.79 -8.00 5.33
N PRO A 146 -1.18 -7.62 6.56
CA PRO A 146 -0.53 -8.10 7.77
C PRO A 146 -0.62 -9.63 7.86
N MET A 147 0.50 -10.30 8.16
CA MET A 147 0.56 -11.76 8.32
C MET A 147 -0.31 -12.28 9.46
N HIS A 148 -0.69 -11.40 10.40
CA HIS A 148 -1.59 -11.72 11.52
C HIS A 148 -2.34 -10.46 11.96
N ILE A 149 -3.59 -10.58 12.41
CA ILE A 149 -4.44 -9.45 12.85
C ILE A 149 -5.10 -9.77 14.20
N ASP A 150 -4.63 -9.15 15.28
CA ASP A 150 -5.36 -9.19 16.57
C ASP A 150 -6.36 -8.03 16.67
N ASP A 151 -5.95 -6.82 16.24
CA ASP A 151 -6.79 -5.61 16.29
C ASP A 151 -7.66 -5.48 15.04
N ILE A 152 -8.59 -6.43 14.87
CA ILE A 152 -9.52 -6.47 13.73
C ILE A 152 -10.32 -5.17 13.62
N ALA A 153 -10.82 -4.65 14.74
CA ALA A 153 -11.63 -3.43 14.75
C ALA A 153 -10.83 -2.20 14.29
N GLY A 154 -9.58 -2.07 14.75
CA GLY A 154 -8.68 -1.00 14.32
C GLY A 154 -8.35 -1.12 12.83
N TYR A 155 -7.90 -2.30 12.38
CA TYR A 155 -7.54 -2.53 10.98
C TYR A 155 -8.72 -2.27 10.04
N LYS A 156 -9.89 -2.83 10.36
CA LYS A 156 -11.13 -2.57 9.63
C LYS A 156 -11.51 -1.09 9.62
N GLY A 157 -11.39 -0.39 10.74
CA GLY A 157 -11.66 1.05 10.81
C GLY A 157 -10.75 1.88 9.90
N LEU A 158 -9.46 1.53 9.80
CA LEU A 158 -8.54 2.13 8.84
C LEU A 158 -8.99 1.87 7.39
N LEU A 159 -9.33 0.62 7.07
CA LEU A 159 -9.75 0.23 5.72
C LEU A 159 -11.07 0.90 5.32
N ALA A 160 -12.04 1.03 6.22
CA ALA A 160 -13.29 1.73 5.94
C ALA A 160 -13.05 3.17 5.46
N HIS A 161 -12.08 3.87 6.06
CA HIS A 161 -11.68 5.20 5.58
C HIS A 161 -10.94 5.16 4.24
N LEU A 162 -10.10 4.16 4.00
CA LEU A 162 -9.40 3.95 2.72
C LEU A 162 -10.34 3.53 1.58
N ILE A 163 -11.46 2.85 1.85
CA ILE A 163 -12.33 2.31 0.82
C ILE A 163 -13.54 3.23 0.60
N VAL A 164 -14.23 3.59 1.69
CA VAL A 164 -15.53 4.29 1.69
C VAL A 164 -15.42 5.79 1.99
N GLY A 165 -14.39 6.22 2.74
CA GLY A 165 -14.23 7.59 3.22
C GLY A 165 -13.91 8.67 2.17
N GLU A 166 -13.83 9.93 2.61
CA GLU A 166 -13.41 11.08 1.78
C GLU A 166 -12.06 10.80 1.12
N ARG A 167 -12.09 10.78 -0.22
CA ARG A 167 -10.98 10.34 -1.06
C ARG A 167 -10.03 11.51 -1.31
N PRO A 168 -8.71 11.39 -1.03
CA PRO A 168 -7.77 12.37 -1.55
C PRO A 168 -7.82 12.31 -3.09
N THR A 169 -7.74 13.48 -3.74
CA THR A 169 -7.89 13.64 -5.20
C THR A 169 -6.84 12.88 -6.01
N CYS A 170 -5.70 12.53 -5.40
CA CYS A 170 -4.61 11.76 -6.01
C CYS A 170 -4.91 10.27 -6.27
N ARG A 171 -6.12 9.78 -5.98
CA ARG A 171 -6.41 8.33 -5.87
C ARG A 171 -6.24 7.50 -7.13
N LEU A 172 -6.33 8.08 -8.33
CA LEU A 172 -6.36 7.25 -9.55
C LEU A 172 -5.06 6.46 -9.78
N ARG A 173 -3.95 6.89 -9.17
CA ARG A 173 -2.66 6.21 -9.21
C ARG A 173 -2.46 5.15 -8.12
N HIS A 174 -3.24 5.21 -7.04
CA HIS A 174 -3.02 4.36 -5.87
C HIS A 174 -3.96 3.17 -5.87
N ARG A 175 -3.38 1.99 -5.69
CA ARG A 175 -4.11 0.73 -5.55
C ARG A 175 -3.74 0.07 -4.23
N PHE A 176 -4.70 -0.61 -3.62
CA PHE A 176 -4.56 -1.19 -2.29
C PHE A 176 -4.82 -2.69 -2.36
N VAL A 177 -3.88 -3.49 -1.89
CA VAL A 177 -4.09 -4.90 -1.61
C VAL A 177 -4.27 -5.02 -0.11
N VAL A 178 -5.44 -5.50 0.31
CA VAL A 178 -5.82 -5.60 1.73
C VAL A 178 -6.17 -7.03 2.06
N ARG A 179 -6.19 -7.37 3.35
CA ARG A 179 -6.46 -8.72 3.82
C ARG A 179 -7.85 -8.82 4.47
N ASP A 180 -8.61 -9.87 4.14
CA ASP A 180 -9.69 -10.37 5.00
C ASP A 180 -9.31 -11.75 5.54
N ASP A 181 -9.68 -12.04 6.79
CA ASP A 181 -9.40 -13.35 7.40
C ASP A 181 -10.48 -14.35 7.01
N ARG A 182 -10.10 -15.39 6.24
CA ARG A 182 -11.03 -16.45 5.83
C ARG A 182 -11.72 -17.13 7.01
N ASN A 183 -11.01 -17.32 8.12
CA ASN A 183 -11.53 -18.03 9.27
C ASN A 183 -12.50 -17.17 10.10
N ALA A 184 -12.40 -15.85 9.97
CA ALA A 184 -13.25 -14.88 10.65
C ALA A 184 -13.47 -13.63 9.78
N PRO A 185 -14.21 -13.71 8.65
CA PRO A 185 -14.31 -12.61 7.70
C PRO A 185 -14.93 -11.36 8.33
N PHE A 186 -14.34 -10.20 8.07
CA PHE A 186 -14.75 -8.94 8.67
C PHE A 186 -14.90 -7.78 7.67
N LEU A 187 -14.45 -7.94 6.42
CA LEU A 187 -14.58 -6.93 5.36
C LEU A 187 -15.73 -7.23 4.38
N VAL A 188 -15.98 -8.49 4.05
CA VAL A 188 -16.98 -8.89 3.03
C VAL A 188 -18.42 -8.39 3.30
N PRO A 189 -18.95 -8.28 4.53
CA PRO A 189 -20.31 -7.77 4.72
C PRO A 189 -20.48 -6.25 4.46
N GLU A 190 -19.40 -5.50 4.30
CA GLU A 190 -19.41 -4.03 4.19
C GLU A 190 -19.04 -3.50 2.80
N LEU A 191 -18.78 -4.41 1.85
CA LEU A 191 -18.39 -4.08 0.47
C LEU A 191 -19.46 -4.45 -0.58
N ASP A 192 -20.60 -5.01 -0.14
CA ASP A 192 -21.82 -5.23 -0.94
C ASP A 192 -22.74 -3.99 -0.98
#